data_AF-A0A8H4TFD9-F1
#
_entry.id   AF-A0A8H4TFD9-F1
#
_cell.length_a   1.000
_cell.length_b   1.000
_cell.length_c   1.000
_cell.angle_alpha   90.00
_cell.angle_beta   90.00
_cell.angle_gamma   90.00
#
_symmetry.space_group_name_H-M   'P 1'
#
loop_
_entity.id
_entity.type
_entity.pdbx_description
1 polymer ?
#
loop_
_entity_poly.entity_id
_entity_poly.type
_entity_poly.pdbx_seq_one_letter_code
_entity_poly.pdbx_strand_id
1 'polypeptide(L)'
;MNDKKLQQCIVSLVFDFYSSTLDIALLFTVAGVVATANPPRPFSLPSSNASGRAAAIEKTRQGFQYGTDDTLIGIDPWPSGPLGTEAVKAHYIAFETAEAPVYQHIEQDVAHAQASLNGTLPLDSFEDYLKLYDGQWQNSVPDGLAEGVLRNAKSDLLFSMERLSVHPESLRRVKPHERIALHVEDKIARKITTKTQSSLQREGRLFIVDHSSLANLTLTKGRYSGACEALFFIHPVSQEFLPLAIRPNNGSPLVYTPLDEDNDWILAKILLNMNDVWHSQWYHLAASHLSSDLIYMSATRSFSDMHPVWGLIRRLGVNSFAYRVGASTSLINPGGDIEKNFPWNGDQAINYSKQVWHSECAPWQVNYLETKLKRRGLIDCDYGPELESFPYYEDASVIMGALRTFIIAYIDAYYPSDDDIAADDELVAWFREATHAASIVDFPDSITTKSELVAVLSHHAAVLPMHPLSLYQPLSKDKGISSIVPFLPDLEASIQQIALVTAFNQAQMADTTDSLRFLFNEPEFHARINKEARAAAKVYSATLSKFSQDVKERKLGGNGRSQGMPFVWNVFDPSTAPGILAA
;
A
#
# COMPACT_ATOMS: atom_id res chain seq x y z
N MET A 1 17.53 -46.73 10.98
CA MET A 1 16.91 -46.03 12.12
C MET A 1 17.05 -44.54 11.85
N ASN A 2 16.04 -43.71 11.60
CA ASN A 2 14.63 -43.86 11.25
C ASN A 2 14.15 -42.42 10.94
N ASP A 3 14.14 -42.02 9.67
CA ASP A 3 13.81 -40.65 9.23
C ASP A 3 12.44 -40.14 9.70
N LYS A 4 11.52 -41.05 10.02
CA LYS A 4 10.18 -40.71 10.52
C LYS A 4 10.17 -39.91 11.84
N LYS A 5 11.27 -39.85 12.59
CA LYS A 5 11.35 -39.00 13.80
C LYS A 5 11.72 -37.54 13.52
N LEU A 6 12.38 -37.23 12.40
CA LEU A 6 12.74 -35.83 12.10
C LEU A 6 11.54 -35.07 11.50
N GLN A 7 10.78 -35.72 10.61
CA GLN A 7 9.52 -35.15 10.10
C GLN A 7 8.46 -34.97 11.18
N GLN A 8 8.41 -35.83 12.22
CA GLN A 8 7.52 -35.60 13.37
C GLN A 8 7.97 -34.45 14.27
N CYS A 9 9.28 -34.16 14.40
CA CYS A 9 9.73 -32.97 15.14
C CYS A 9 9.38 -31.66 14.44
N ILE A 10 9.47 -31.58 13.11
CA ILE A 10 9.15 -30.36 12.36
C ILE A 10 7.64 -30.07 12.42
N VAL A 11 6.80 -31.11 12.28
CA VAL A 11 5.33 -30.95 12.45
C VAL A 11 4.95 -30.62 13.91
N SER A 12 5.65 -31.17 14.92
CA SER A 12 5.40 -30.79 16.33
C SER A 12 5.83 -29.36 16.64
N LEU A 13 6.97 -28.89 16.13
CA LEU A 13 7.43 -27.51 16.37
C LEU A 13 6.50 -26.44 15.75
N VAL A 14 5.77 -26.78 14.70
CA VAL A 14 4.72 -25.90 14.13
C VAL A 14 3.42 -25.97 14.95
N PHE A 15 3.11 -27.12 15.59
CA PHE A 15 1.90 -27.26 16.43
C PHE A 15 2.07 -26.78 17.88
N ASP A 16 3.25 -26.92 18.48
CA ASP A 16 3.52 -26.63 19.90
C ASP A 16 3.59 -25.11 20.20
N PHE A 17 3.61 -24.25 19.18
CA PHE A 17 3.42 -22.80 19.34
C PHE A 17 1.94 -22.38 19.38
N TYR A 18 1.01 -23.26 18.96
CA TYR A 18 -0.43 -22.98 18.84
C TYR A 18 -1.30 -23.64 19.93
N SER A 19 -0.71 -24.34 20.90
CA SER A 19 -1.43 -25.02 21.99
C SER A 19 -1.40 -24.26 23.32
N SER A 20 -1.91 -23.02 23.34
CA SER A 20 -2.13 -22.25 24.59
C SER A 20 -3.49 -21.52 24.64
N THR A 21 -4.45 -21.92 23.81
CA THR A 21 -5.85 -21.49 23.89
C THR A 21 -6.66 -22.38 24.85
N LEU A 22 -6.69 -22.03 26.14
CA LEU A 22 -7.82 -22.33 27.02
C LEU A 22 -7.84 -21.35 28.21
N ASP A 23 -9.03 -21.04 28.72
CA ASP A 23 -9.31 -20.21 29.92
C ASP A 23 -8.98 -18.69 29.88
N ILE A 24 -9.61 -17.93 28.98
CA ILE A 24 -9.99 -16.53 29.27
C ILE A 24 -11.46 -16.28 28.90
N ALA A 25 -12.37 -16.65 29.80
CA ALA A 25 -13.78 -16.23 29.75
C ALA A 25 -14.02 -14.99 30.63
N LEU A 26 -13.22 -13.94 30.47
CA LEU A 26 -13.47 -12.60 31.02
C LEU A 26 -12.51 -11.57 30.40
N LEU A 27 -12.99 -10.60 29.62
CA LEU A 27 -12.46 -9.22 29.42
C LEU A 27 -13.11 -8.48 28.22
N PHE A 28 -14.44 -8.50 28.11
CA PHE A 28 -15.15 -7.52 27.28
C PHE A 28 -15.24 -6.17 28.01
N THR A 29 -14.20 -5.33 27.88
CA THR A 29 -14.30 -3.85 27.83
C THR A 29 -12.92 -3.16 27.79
N VAL A 30 -12.37 -2.99 26.59
CA VAL A 30 -11.88 -1.67 26.11
C VAL A 30 -12.24 -1.59 24.63
N ALA A 31 -12.95 -0.53 24.22
CA ALA A 31 -13.32 -0.21 22.84
C ALA A 31 -14.00 -1.35 22.03
N GLY A 32 -15.21 -1.76 22.42
CA GLY A 32 -16.07 -2.64 21.60
C GLY A 32 -16.75 -3.73 22.42
N VAL A 33 -18.07 -3.67 22.53
CA VAL A 33 -18.95 -4.58 23.30
C VAL A 33 -18.98 -4.33 24.81
N VAL A 34 -19.74 -3.31 25.21
CA VAL A 34 -20.80 -3.58 26.19
C VAL A 34 -22.08 -3.75 25.38
N ALA A 35 -22.63 -4.96 25.35
CA ALA A 35 -24.03 -5.14 24.96
C ALA A 35 -24.93 -4.58 26.07
N THR A 36 -24.95 -3.25 26.22
CA THR A 36 -26.01 -2.61 26.99
C THR A 36 -27.32 -2.90 26.29
N ALA A 37 -28.40 -3.17 27.03
CA ALA A 37 -29.74 -3.37 26.48
C ALA A 37 -30.36 -2.08 25.85
N ASN A 38 -29.53 -1.10 25.51
CA ASN A 38 -29.87 0.14 24.82
C ASN A 38 -29.14 0.16 23.46
N PRO A 39 -29.78 0.62 22.37
CA PRO A 39 -29.11 0.78 21.09
C PRO A 39 -27.94 1.79 21.19
N PRO A 40 -26.89 1.66 20.34
CA PRO A 40 -25.78 2.59 20.33
C PRO A 40 -26.26 4.01 20.04
N ARG A 41 -25.68 5.00 20.73
CA ARG A 41 -26.15 6.39 20.63
C ARG A 41 -25.86 6.97 19.24
N PRO A 42 -26.83 7.67 18.63
CA PRO A 42 -26.59 8.40 17.38
C PRO A 42 -25.43 9.39 17.50
N PHE A 43 -24.74 9.63 16.39
CA PHE A 43 -23.73 10.67 16.33
C PHE A 43 -24.35 12.07 16.45
N SER A 44 -23.63 12.97 17.11
CA SER A 44 -24.04 14.35 17.40
C SER A 44 -22.83 15.24 17.66
N LEU A 45 -22.94 16.51 17.28
CA LEU A 45 -21.98 17.56 17.63
C LEU A 45 -22.01 17.86 19.15
N PRO A 46 -20.97 18.50 19.71
CA PRO A 46 -21.07 19.08 21.04
C PRO A 46 -22.24 20.09 21.14
N SER A 47 -22.74 20.29 22.36
CA SER A 47 -23.79 21.27 22.66
C SER A 47 -23.45 22.01 23.95
N SER A 48 -24.13 23.13 24.24
CA SER A 48 -23.77 24.01 25.36
C SER A 48 -23.78 23.37 26.76
N ASN A 49 -24.34 22.16 26.92
CA ASN A 49 -24.35 21.39 28.16
C ASN A 49 -23.47 20.11 28.09
N ALA A 50 -22.41 20.11 27.26
CA ALA A 50 -21.55 18.95 26.98
C ALA A 50 -20.59 18.50 28.11
N SER A 51 -20.86 18.80 29.38
CA SER A 51 -19.96 18.46 30.51
C SER A 51 -19.63 16.96 30.59
N GLY A 52 -20.58 16.09 30.24
CA GLY A 52 -20.35 14.64 30.16
C GLY A 52 -19.46 14.19 28.98
N ARG A 53 -19.43 14.95 27.87
CA ARG A 53 -18.53 14.68 26.73
C ARG A 53 -17.10 15.09 27.10
N ALA A 54 -16.92 16.30 27.63
CA ALA A 54 -15.63 16.80 28.11
C ALA A 54 -15.01 15.89 29.18
N ALA A 55 -15.79 15.43 30.17
CA ALA A 55 -15.31 14.49 31.19
C ALA A 55 -14.93 13.11 30.62
N ALA A 56 -15.62 12.64 29.57
CA ALA A 56 -15.26 11.40 28.89
C ALA A 56 -13.96 11.55 28.07
N ILE A 57 -13.82 12.64 27.31
CA ILE A 57 -12.60 12.97 26.55
C ILE A 57 -11.39 13.07 27.49
N GLU A 58 -11.52 13.76 28.62
CA GLU A 58 -10.44 13.89 29.60
C GLU A 58 -10.06 12.54 30.23
N LYS A 59 -11.04 11.69 30.54
CA LYS A 59 -10.76 10.31 30.98
C LYS A 59 -10.02 9.51 29.90
N THR A 60 -10.38 9.67 28.63
CA THR A 60 -9.63 9.05 27.51
C THR A 60 -8.21 9.59 27.44
N ARG A 61 -7.99 10.91 27.51
CA ARG A 61 -6.65 11.53 27.50
C ARG A 61 -5.73 11.06 28.62
N GLN A 62 -6.29 10.76 29.79
CA GLN A 62 -5.54 10.24 30.94
C GLN A 62 -5.12 8.78 30.75
N GLY A 63 -5.95 7.96 30.11
CA GLY A 63 -5.67 6.54 29.90
C GLY A 63 -4.99 6.19 28.57
N PHE A 64 -5.21 6.99 27.52
CA PHE A 64 -4.66 6.83 26.17
C PHE A 64 -3.67 7.97 25.93
N GLN A 65 -2.38 7.67 26.03
CA GLN A 65 -1.27 8.62 26.03
C GLN A 65 -0.40 8.45 24.79
N TYR A 66 0.36 9.49 24.41
CA TYR A 66 1.45 9.36 23.45
C TYR A 66 2.69 8.85 24.17
N GLY A 67 3.26 7.76 23.67
CA GLY A 67 4.50 7.17 24.16
C GLY A 67 5.44 6.83 23.01
N THR A 68 6.55 6.16 23.36
CA THR A 68 7.48 5.60 22.40
C THR A 68 6.92 4.32 21.79
N ASP A 69 7.19 4.11 20.51
CA ASP A 69 6.85 2.89 19.78
C ASP A 69 7.58 1.68 20.36
N ASP A 70 6.82 0.74 20.93
CA ASP A 70 7.31 -0.50 21.54
C ASP A 70 7.34 -1.68 20.55
N THR A 71 6.95 -1.43 19.29
CA THR A 71 7.12 -2.36 18.17
C THR A 71 8.52 -2.22 17.56
N LEU A 72 8.91 -3.15 16.68
CA LEU A 72 10.21 -3.10 16.00
C LEU A 72 10.29 -1.94 14.99
N ILE A 73 9.15 -1.37 14.57
CA ILE A 73 9.09 -0.22 13.65
C ILE A 73 9.78 1.00 14.28
N GLY A 74 9.53 1.28 15.56
CA GLY A 74 10.21 2.32 16.34
C GLY A 74 10.05 3.74 15.76
N ILE A 75 8.82 4.13 15.40
CA ILE A 75 8.49 5.49 14.91
C ILE A 75 7.48 6.16 15.84
N ASP A 76 7.93 7.16 16.58
CA ASP A 76 7.09 7.88 17.54
C ASP A 76 6.16 8.90 16.87
N PRO A 77 5.02 9.25 17.49
CA PRO A 77 4.48 8.68 18.72
C PRO A 77 3.62 7.41 18.51
N TRP A 78 3.41 6.65 19.59
CA TRP A 78 2.66 5.39 19.64
C TRP A 78 1.69 5.33 20.84
N PRO A 79 0.58 4.54 20.82
CA PRO A 79 -0.36 4.49 21.93
C PRO A 79 0.24 3.89 23.19
N SER A 80 0.07 4.58 24.32
CA SER A 80 0.55 4.16 25.62
C SER A 80 -0.47 4.47 26.73
N GLY A 81 -0.15 4.08 27.96
CA GLY A 81 -1.08 4.12 29.08
C GLY A 81 -2.16 3.02 29.01
N PRO A 82 -2.93 2.81 30.10
CA PRO A 82 -3.81 1.65 30.21
C PRO A 82 -4.88 1.47 29.11
N LEU A 83 -5.37 2.56 28.52
CA LEU A 83 -6.32 2.50 27.39
C LEU A 83 -5.60 2.41 26.05
N GLY A 84 -4.42 3.01 25.91
CA GLY A 84 -3.61 2.90 24.69
C GLY A 84 -3.13 1.47 24.46
N THR A 85 -2.48 0.88 25.46
CA THR A 85 -2.01 -0.51 25.41
C THR A 85 -3.14 -1.51 25.16
N GLU A 86 -4.33 -1.30 25.74
CA GLU A 86 -5.44 -2.21 25.52
C GLU A 86 -6.13 -2.00 24.15
N ALA A 87 -6.14 -0.77 23.62
CA ALA A 87 -6.59 -0.52 22.24
C ALA A 87 -5.68 -1.19 21.21
N VAL A 88 -4.36 -1.16 21.40
CA VAL A 88 -3.38 -1.88 20.55
C VAL A 88 -3.68 -3.38 20.54
N LYS A 89 -3.86 -4.00 21.72
CA LYS A 89 -4.23 -5.42 21.81
C LYS A 89 -5.56 -5.73 21.14
N ALA A 90 -6.59 -4.92 21.38
CA ALA A 90 -7.92 -5.14 20.80
C ALA A 90 -7.91 -5.07 19.27
N HIS A 91 -7.19 -4.10 18.69
CA HIS A 91 -6.97 -4.02 17.24
C HIS A 91 -6.22 -5.25 16.72
N TYR A 92 -5.14 -5.66 17.39
CA TYR A 92 -4.33 -6.81 16.95
C TYR A 92 -5.08 -8.15 17.03
N ILE A 93 -5.84 -8.40 18.11
CA ILE A 93 -6.68 -9.60 18.25
C ILE A 93 -7.78 -9.64 17.16
N ALA A 94 -8.40 -8.50 16.85
CA ALA A 94 -9.40 -8.41 15.78
C ALA A 94 -8.80 -8.71 14.41
N PHE A 95 -7.60 -8.18 14.13
CA PHE A 95 -6.82 -8.49 12.94
C PHE A 95 -6.45 -9.98 12.84
N GLU A 96 -5.80 -10.57 13.86
CA GLU A 96 -5.44 -12.00 13.85
C GLU A 96 -6.67 -12.91 13.64
N THR A 97 -7.83 -12.53 14.19
CA THR A 97 -9.09 -13.26 13.99
C THR A 97 -9.61 -13.16 12.54
N ALA A 98 -9.43 -12.01 11.89
CA ALA A 98 -9.83 -11.79 10.51
C ALA A 98 -8.89 -12.46 9.48
N GLU A 99 -7.61 -12.57 9.81
CA GLU A 99 -6.57 -13.17 8.96
C GLU A 99 -6.51 -14.70 9.03
N ALA A 100 -6.98 -15.32 10.11
CA ALA A 100 -6.90 -16.78 10.28
C ALA A 100 -7.43 -17.61 9.07
N PRO A 101 -8.54 -17.24 8.39
CA PRO A 101 -8.98 -17.91 7.16
C PRO A 101 -8.04 -17.71 5.96
N VAL A 102 -7.38 -16.55 5.86
CA VAL A 102 -6.41 -16.23 4.77
C VAL A 102 -5.23 -17.18 4.85
N TYR A 103 -4.62 -17.30 6.04
CA TYR A 103 -3.51 -18.23 6.26
C TYR A 103 -3.92 -19.69 6.01
N GLN A 104 -5.16 -20.09 6.35
CA GLN A 104 -5.66 -21.44 6.03
C GLN A 104 -5.76 -21.72 4.53
N HIS A 105 -6.15 -20.72 3.71
CA HIS A 105 -6.14 -20.87 2.24
C HIS A 105 -4.71 -20.98 1.70
N ILE A 106 -3.78 -20.20 2.25
CA ILE A 106 -2.37 -20.20 1.84
C ILE A 106 -1.70 -21.52 2.18
N GLU A 107 -1.93 -22.08 3.37
CA GLU A 107 -1.44 -23.41 3.73
C GLU A 107 -1.92 -24.50 2.75
N GLN A 108 -3.18 -24.42 2.33
CA GLN A 108 -3.77 -25.35 1.35
C GLN A 108 -3.16 -25.19 -0.04
N ASP A 109 -3.00 -23.96 -0.52
CA ASP A 109 -2.42 -23.65 -1.82
C ASP A 109 -0.92 -23.97 -1.88
N VAL A 110 -0.17 -23.68 -0.82
CA VAL A 110 1.26 -24.07 -0.68
C VAL A 110 1.40 -25.58 -0.68
N ALA A 111 0.57 -26.31 0.07
CA ALA A 111 0.59 -27.77 0.05
C ALA A 111 0.24 -28.34 -1.34
N HIS A 112 -0.70 -27.71 -2.06
CA HIS A 112 -1.05 -28.09 -3.43
C HIS A 112 0.08 -27.82 -4.43
N ALA A 113 0.70 -26.64 -4.39
CA ALA A 113 1.83 -26.27 -5.24
C ALA A 113 3.05 -27.16 -4.99
N GLN A 114 3.38 -27.43 -3.71
CA GLN A 114 4.43 -28.36 -3.34
C GLN A 114 4.14 -29.79 -3.83
N ALA A 115 2.90 -30.28 -3.70
CA ALA A 115 2.54 -31.63 -4.13
C ALA A 115 2.49 -31.80 -5.66
N SER A 116 2.18 -30.74 -6.42
CA SER A 116 2.02 -30.79 -7.88
C SER A 116 3.31 -30.44 -8.65
N LEU A 117 4.16 -29.56 -8.12
CA LEU A 117 5.34 -29.02 -8.81
C LEU A 117 6.68 -29.61 -8.34
N ASN A 118 6.76 -30.15 -7.11
CA ASN A 118 8.03 -30.62 -6.56
C ASN A 118 8.52 -31.91 -7.27
N GLY A 119 9.75 -31.87 -7.79
CA GLY A 119 10.34 -32.96 -8.58
C GLY A 119 9.77 -33.10 -10.00
N THR A 120 8.80 -32.28 -10.41
CA THR A 120 8.14 -32.31 -11.72
C THR A 120 8.38 -31.04 -12.55
N LEU A 121 8.64 -29.89 -11.90
CA LEU A 121 8.91 -28.61 -12.56
C LEU A 121 10.39 -28.20 -12.41
N PRO A 122 11.27 -28.50 -13.38
CA PRO A 122 12.57 -27.85 -13.47
C PRO A 122 12.40 -26.39 -13.93
N LEU A 123 13.05 -25.45 -13.23
CA LEU A 123 13.04 -24.03 -13.56
C LEU A 123 14.25 -23.68 -14.44
N ASP A 124 14.35 -24.29 -15.62
CA ASP A 124 15.50 -24.16 -16.52
C ASP A 124 15.42 -22.93 -17.45
N SER A 125 14.24 -22.31 -17.57
CA SER A 125 13.98 -21.10 -18.36
C SER A 125 13.07 -20.11 -17.64
N PHE A 126 13.01 -18.86 -18.11
CA PHE A 126 12.08 -17.84 -17.58
C PHE A 126 10.62 -18.28 -17.73
N GLU A 127 10.30 -18.93 -18.85
CA GLU A 127 8.97 -19.45 -19.15
C GLU A 127 8.51 -20.53 -18.16
N ASP A 128 9.43 -21.24 -17.50
CA ASP A 128 9.08 -22.23 -16.47
C ASP A 128 8.55 -21.58 -15.17
N TYR A 129 9.00 -20.37 -14.83
CA TYR A 129 8.48 -19.61 -13.69
C TYR A 129 7.01 -19.21 -13.88
N LEU A 130 6.54 -19.08 -15.13
CA LEU A 130 5.13 -18.77 -15.40
C LEU A 130 4.20 -19.94 -15.01
N LYS A 131 4.71 -21.17 -14.95
CA LYS A 131 3.97 -22.38 -14.55
C LYS A 131 3.69 -22.44 -13.04
N LEU A 132 4.38 -21.63 -12.23
CA LEU A 132 4.12 -21.49 -10.79
C LEU A 132 2.70 -20.95 -10.50
N TYR A 133 2.01 -20.42 -11.51
CA TYR A 133 0.68 -19.83 -11.40
C TYR A 133 -0.40 -20.63 -12.16
N ASP A 134 -0.02 -21.64 -12.96
CA ASP A 134 -0.97 -22.38 -13.79
C ASP A 134 -1.79 -23.37 -12.95
N GLY A 135 -3.09 -23.05 -12.79
CA GLY A 135 -4.00 -23.80 -11.93
C GLY A 135 -3.70 -23.72 -10.41
N GLN A 136 -2.72 -22.90 -9.99
CA GLN A 136 -2.30 -22.75 -8.60
C GLN A 136 -3.06 -21.62 -7.88
N TRP A 137 -2.89 -21.52 -6.55
CA TRP A 137 -3.34 -20.39 -5.71
C TRP A 137 -4.85 -20.10 -5.74
N GLN A 138 -5.69 -21.10 -6.04
CA GLN A 138 -7.12 -20.89 -6.30
C GLN A 138 -7.94 -20.51 -5.05
N ASN A 139 -7.46 -20.83 -3.85
CA ASN A 139 -8.14 -20.47 -2.60
C ASN A 139 -7.73 -19.06 -2.13
N SER A 140 -6.45 -18.71 -2.31
CA SER A 140 -5.84 -17.46 -1.85
C SER A 140 -5.98 -16.33 -2.88
N VAL A 141 -6.06 -16.65 -4.17
CA VAL A 141 -6.21 -15.71 -5.30
C VAL A 141 -7.30 -16.21 -6.26
N PRO A 142 -8.59 -16.23 -5.85
CA PRO A 142 -9.67 -16.85 -6.62
C PRO A 142 -9.95 -16.19 -7.98
N ASP A 143 -9.65 -14.89 -8.13
CA ASP A 143 -9.75 -14.17 -9.41
C ASP A 143 -8.56 -14.45 -10.35
N GLY A 144 -7.54 -15.17 -9.87
CA GLY A 144 -6.30 -15.45 -10.60
C GLY A 144 -5.43 -14.21 -10.83
N LEU A 145 -4.43 -14.35 -11.72
CA LEU A 145 -3.60 -13.23 -12.13
C LEU A 145 -4.25 -12.41 -13.25
N ALA A 146 -4.04 -11.10 -13.19
CA ALA A 146 -4.42 -10.13 -14.21
C ALA A 146 -4.07 -10.57 -15.65
N GLU A 147 -5.07 -10.49 -16.55
CA GLU A 147 -4.94 -10.95 -17.95
C GLU A 147 -3.74 -10.26 -18.63
N GLY A 148 -2.85 -11.05 -19.22
CA GLY A 148 -1.70 -10.54 -19.97
C GLY A 148 -0.41 -10.36 -19.16
N VAL A 149 -0.45 -10.29 -17.81
CA VAL A 149 0.78 -10.07 -17.00
C VAL A 149 1.85 -11.13 -17.30
N LEU A 150 1.53 -12.42 -17.16
CA LEU A 150 2.49 -13.50 -17.44
C LEU A 150 2.92 -13.53 -18.92
N ARG A 151 1.95 -13.46 -19.84
CA ARG A 151 2.18 -13.57 -21.29
C ARG A 151 3.08 -12.44 -21.82
N ASN A 152 2.95 -11.25 -21.25
CA ASN A 152 3.61 -10.04 -21.72
C ASN A 152 4.73 -9.56 -20.77
N ALA A 153 5.15 -10.37 -19.80
CA ALA A 153 6.13 -10.01 -18.75
C ALA A 153 7.48 -9.47 -19.29
N LYS A 154 7.90 -9.90 -20.48
CA LYS A 154 9.12 -9.40 -21.15
C LYS A 154 8.93 -8.05 -21.87
N SER A 155 7.70 -7.52 -21.98
CA SER A 155 7.38 -6.30 -22.73
C SER A 155 7.91 -5.04 -22.04
N ASP A 156 8.52 -4.16 -22.83
CA ASP A 156 8.97 -2.83 -22.37
C ASP A 156 7.80 -1.89 -22.06
N LEU A 157 6.66 -2.04 -22.75
CA LEU A 157 5.45 -1.27 -22.48
C LEU A 157 4.73 -1.77 -21.22
N LEU A 158 4.80 -3.08 -20.91
CA LEU A 158 4.29 -3.59 -19.62
C LEU A 158 5.11 -2.94 -18.51
N PHE A 159 6.42 -3.12 -18.60
CA PHE A 159 7.40 -2.60 -17.65
C PHE A 159 7.22 -1.10 -17.44
N SER A 160 7.25 -0.24 -18.47
CA SER A 160 7.05 1.20 -18.24
C SER A 160 5.69 1.52 -17.61
N MET A 161 4.61 0.89 -18.04
CA MET A 161 3.27 1.18 -17.51
C MET A 161 3.04 0.69 -16.07
N GLU A 162 3.85 -0.23 -15.54
CA GLU A 162 3.87 -0.53 -14.08
C GLU A 162 4.08 0.77 -13.27
N ARG A 163 4.96 1.69 -13.72
CA ARG A 163 5.19 2.99 -13.05
C ARG A 163 4.03 3.99 -13.13
N LEU A 164 2.97 3.63 -13.85
CA LEU A 164 1.71 4.38 -13.95
C LEU A 164 0.50 3.57 -13.43
N SER A 165 0.75 2.42 -12.79
CA SER A 165 -0.29 1.52 -12.25
C SER A 165 0.15 0.84 -10.94
N VAL A 166 1.06 -0.13 -11.02
CA VAL A 166 1.54 -1.00 -9.92
C VAL A 166 2.60 -0.33 -9.03
N HIS A 167 3.44 0.54 -9.58
CA HIS A 167 4.47 1.26 -8.81
C HIS A 167 4.36 2.78 -9.08
N PRO A 168 3.21 3.40 -8.78
CA PRO A 168 2.91 4.77 -9.17
C PRO A 168 3.60 5.81 -8.28
N GLU A 169 4.34 5.40 -7.24
CA GLU A 169 4.84 6.30 -6.19
C GLU A 169 6.25 6.83 -6.41
N SER A 170 7.12 6.07 -7.08
CA SER A 170 8.53 6.40 -7.31
C SER A 170 8.77 7.29 -8.54
N LEU A 171 7.86 7.26 -9.53
CA LEU A 171 8.03 7.99 -10.80
C LEU A 171 7.88 9.51 -10.63
N ARG A 172 8.73 10.30 -11.31
CA ARG A 172 8.53 11.74 -11.52
C ARG A 172 9.04 12.21 -12.88
N ARG A 173 8.46 13.29 -13.40
CA ARG A 173 8.97 13.99 -14.59
C ARG A 173 10.24 14.77 -14.24
N VAL A 174 11.25 14.73 -15.12
CA VAL A 174 12.50 15.47 -14.97
C VAL A 174 12.29 16.90 -15.45
N LYS A 175 12.68 17.91 -14.66
CA LYS A 175 12.48 19.32 -15.06
C LYS A 175 13.44 19.72 -16.19
N PRO A 176 13.09 20.68 -17.09
CA PRO A 176 13.87 21.02 -18.28
C PRO A 176 15.34 21.44 -18.06
N HIS A 177 15.67 21.86 -16.84
CA HIS A 177 17.01 22.34 -16.43
C HIS A 177 17.59 21.57 -15.22
N GLU A 178 16.94 20.49 -14.81
CA GLU A 178 17.42 19.62 -13.74
C GLU A 178 18.72 18.91 -14.15
N ARG A 179 19.65 18.72 -13.20
CA ARG A 179 20.81 17.84 -13.42
C ARG A 179 20.48 16.47 -12.85
N ILE A 180 20.41 15.47 -13.72
CA ILE A 180 20.26 14.05 -13.35
C ILE A 180 21.60 13.34 -13.59
N ALA A 181 21.93 12.37 -12.72
CA ALA A 181 23.22 11.69 -12.74
C ALA A 181 23.29 10.53 -13.75
N LEU A 182 22.14 10.03 -14.23
CA LEU A 182 22.05 8.99 -15.25
C LEU A 182 22.09 9.63 -16.65
N HIS A 183 23.08 9.21 -17.45
CA HIS A 183 23.30 9.70 -18.81
C HIS A 183 23.36 8.55 -19.81
N VAL A 184 22.70 8.73 -20.95
CA VAL A 184 22.68 7.84 -22.11
C VAL A 184 23.36 8.55 -23.27
N GLU A 185 24.25 7.87 -23.99
CA GLU A 185 24.90 8.45 -25.16
C GLU A 185 23.89 8.91 -26.22
N ASP A 186 24.09 10.11 -26.77
CA ASP A 186 23.22 10.72 -27.79
C ASP A 186 22.91 9.79 -28.97
N LYS A 187 23.87 8.97 -29.39
CA LYS A 187 23.71 7.99 -30.48
C LYS A 187 22.78 6.84 -30.10
N ILE A 188 22.82 6.39 -28.85
CA ILE A 188 21.96 5.33 -28.31
C ILE A 188 20.56 5.90 -28.09
N ALA A 189 20.45 7.06 -27.41
CA ALA A 189 19.18 7.75 -27.18
C ALA A 189 18.44 8.04 -28.50
N ARG A 190 19.14 8.46 -29.56
CA ARG A 190 18.51 8.71 -30.88
C ARG A 190 17.99 7.45 -31.57
N LYS A 191 18.65 6.30 -31.38
CA LYS A 191 18.16 5.02 -31.92
C LYS A 191 16.86 4.57 -31.26
N ILE A 192 16.74 4.78 -29.94
CA ILE A 192 15.56 4.37 -29.14
C ILE A 192 14.42 5.38 -29.29
N THR A 193 14.72 6.68 -29.33
CA THR A 193 13.72 7.74 -29.09
C THR A 193 13.56 8.74 -30.24
N THR A 194 14.34 8.63 -31.32
CA THR A 194 14.57 9.65 -32.37
C THR A 194 15.25 10.95 -31.90
N LYS A 195 15.38 11.18 -30.58
CA LYS A 195 15.91 12.40 -29.95
C LYS A 195 17.09 12.09 -29.01
N THR A 196 17.69 13.12 -28.44
CA THR A 196 18.66 12.97 -27.35
C THR A 196 17.95 13.03 -26.01
N GLN A 197 18.56 12.46 -24.97
CA GLN A 197 18.08 12.58 -23.59
C GLN A 197 17.82 14.06 -23.21
N SER A 198 18.75 14.96 -23.53
CA SER A 198 18.61 16.39 -23.26
C SER A 198 17.58 17.11 -24.13
N SER A 199 17.13 16.53 -25.25
CA SER A 199 15.98 17.07 -26.00
C SER A 199 14.67 16.60 -25.37
N LEU A 200 14.56 15.31 -25.02
CA LEU A 200 13.41 14.78 -24.30
C LEU A 200 13.18 15.55 -22.99
N GLN A 201 14.24 15.80 -22.22
CA GLN A 201 14.16 16.56 -20.97
C GLN A 201 13.68 18.00 -21.17
N ARG A 202 14.24 18.74 -22.16
CA ARG A 202 13.81 20.12 -22.44
C ARG A 202 12.39 20.22 -22.99
N GLU A 203 11.90 19.15 -23.61
CA GLU A 203 10.52 19.02 -24.09
C GLU A 203 9.58 18.42 -23.03
N GLY A 204 10.06 18.26 -21.78
CA GLY A 204 9.30 17.67 -20.67
C GLY A 204 8.91 16.20 -20.89
N ARG A 205 9.51 15.51 -21.84
CA ARG A 205 9.21 14.11 -22.20
C ARG A 205 10.02 13.08 -21.41
N LEU A 206 10.94 13.50 -20.55
CA LEU A 206 11.81 12.61 -19.76
C LEU A 206 11.32 12.47 -18.31
N PHE A 207 11.35 11.25 -17.78
CA PHE A 207 10.94 10.88 -16.43
C PHE A 207 12.04 10.02 -15.78
N ILE A 208 12.03 9.95 -14.45
CA ILE A 208 13.00 9.21 -13.65
C ILE A 208 12.31 8.47 -12.50
N VAL A 209 12.82 7.27 -12.23
CA VAL A 209 12.72 6.55 -10.95
C VAL A 209 14.12 6.51 -10.35
N ASP A 210 14.26 6.80 -9.06
CA ASP A 210 15.55 6.92 -8.38
C ASP A 210 15.52 6.20 -7.03
N HIS A 211 16.03 4.97 -7.02
CA HIS A 211 16.22 4.14 -5.82
C HIS A 211 17.69 4.10 -5.38
N SER A 212 18.50 5.10 -5.77
CA SER A 212 19.94 5.12 -5.46
C SER A 212 20.25 5.10 -3.96
N SER A 213 19.34 5.57 -3.10
CA SER A 213 19.49 5.50 -1.64
C SER A 213 19.56 4.08 -1.09
N LEU A 214 19.06 3.07 -1.82
CA LEU A 214 19.15 1.66 -1.40
C LEU A 214 20.60 1.16 -1.33
N ALA A 215 21.56 1.86 -1.95
CA ALA A 215 22.99 1.58 -1.81
C ALA A 215 23.51 1.82 -0.37
N ASN A 216 22.74 2.50 0.49
CA ASN A 216 23.07 2.68 1.90
C ASN A 216 22.66 1.47 2.78
N LEU A 217 21.85 0.55 2.24
CA LEU A 217 21.32 -0.60 2.98
C LEU A 217 22.24 -1.82 2.85
N THR A 218 22.49 -2.49 3.98
CA THR A 218 23.35 -3.69 4.05
C THR A 218 22.61 -4.93 3.58
N LEU A 219 23.06 -5.52 2.48
CA LEU A 219 22.51 -6.76 1.94
C LEU A 219 22.67 -7.94 2.92
N THR A 220 21.63 -8.76 3.03
CA THR A 220 21.68 -10.05 3.73
C THR A 220 22.69 -10.97 3.04
N LYS A 221 23.49 -11.72 3.81
CA LYS A 221 24.56 -12.58 3.26
C LYS A 221 23.99 -13.61 2.28
N GLY A 222 24.46 -13.59 1.03
CA GLY A 222 23.98 -14.49 -0.02
C GLY A 222 22.71 -14.02 -0.73
N ARG A 223 22.21 -12.82 -0.38
CA ARG A 223 21.22 -12.08 -1.15
C ARG A 223 21.86 -10.86 -1.82
N TYR A 224 21.20 -10.33 -2.86
CA TYR A 224 21.79 -9.33 -3.75
C TYR A 224 20.72 -8.41 -4.32
N SER A 225 21.08 -7.14 -4.54
CA SER A 225 20.16 -6.14 -5.09
C SER A 225 20.89 -5.01 -5.81
N GLY A 226 20.17 -4.32 -6.69
CA GLY A 226 20.55 -3.00 -7.18
C GLY A 226 20.14 -1.88 -6.22
N ALA A 227 20.49 -0.66 -6.61
CA ALA A 227 19.99 0.59 -6.08
C ALA A 227 19.66 1.49 -7.27
N CYS A 228 18.68 1.05 -8.07
CA CYS A 228 18.56 1.43 -9.47
C CYS A 228 18.13 2.88 -9.67
N GLU A 229 18.74 3.55 -10.64
CA GLU A 229 18.14 4.71 -11.31
C GLU A 229 17.65 4.27 -12.69
N ALA A 230 16.46 4.72 -13.09
CA ALA A 230 15.89 4.41 -14.39
C ALA A 230 15.27 5.64 -15.06
N LEU A 231 15.52 5.79 -16.36
CA LEU A 231 14.91 6.82 -17.20
C LEU A 231 13.78 6.22 -18.03
N PHE A 232 12.67 6.94 -18.08
CA PHE A 232 11.51 6.65 -18.92
C PHE A 232 11.18 7.90 -19.76
N PHE A 233 10.42 7.72 -20.84
CA PHE A 233 10.08 8.84 -21.73
C PHE A 233 8.75 8.65 -22.47
N ILE A 234 8.11 9.76 -22.83
CA ILE A 234 6.98 9.78 -23.79
C ILE A 234 7.59 9.82 -25.19
N HIS A 235 7.41 8.74 -25.96
CA HIS A 235 8.02 8.60 -27.28
C HIS A 235 7.52 9.67 -28.27
N PRO A 236 8.39 10.44 -28.94
CA PRO A 236 7.99 11.63 -29.70
C PRO A 236 7.02 11.39 -30.85
N VAL A 237 6.93 10.16 -31.37
CA VAL A 237 6.03 9.78 -32.48
C VAL A 237 4.79 9.07 -31.94
N SER A 238 4.94 7.87 -31.35
CA SER A 238 3.83 7.05 -30.86
C SER A 238 3.13 7.55 -29.59
N GLN A 239 3.68 8.57 -28.91
CA GLN A 239 3.25 9.06 -27.58
C GLN A 239 3.26 8.03 -26.42
N GLU A 240 3.66 6.79 -26.68
CA GLU A 240 3.77 5.75 -25.67
C GLU A 240 4.80 6.10 -24.58
N PHE A 241 4.47 5.80 -23.33
CA PHE A 241 5.39 5.87 -22.21
C PHE A 241 6.27 4.62 -22.20
N LEU A 242 7.59 4.78 -22.39
CA LEU A 242 8.54 3.68 -22.63
C LEU A 242 9.81 3.82 -21.77
N PRO A 243 10.54 2.72 -21.48
CA PRO A 243 11.84 2.79 -20.81
C PRO A 243 12.94 3.27 -21.75
N LEU A 244 13.91 4.01 -21.21
CA LEU A 244 15.08 4.51 -21.95
C LEU A 244 16.38 3.85 -21.48
N ALA A 245 16.61 3.82 -20.17
CA ALA A 245 17.82 3.25 -19.59
C ALA A 245 17.67 2.90 -18.11
N ILE A 246 18.48 1.96 -17.62
CA ILE A 246 18.56 1.57 -16.21
C ILE A 246 20.03 1.47 -15.79
N ARG A 247 20.38 2.06 -14.64
CA ARG A 247 21.68 1.92 -13.98
C ARG A 247 21.47 1.20 -12.64
N PRO A 248 21.95 -0.06 -12.47
CA PRO A 248 21.76 -0.79 -11.22
C PRO A 248 22.51 -0.24 -10.00
N ASN A 249 23.51 0.61 -10.19
CA ASN A 249 24.42 1.10 -9.15
C ASN A 249 25.02 -0.06 -8.33
N ASN A 250 25.15 0.10 -7.00
CA ASN A 250 25.66 -0.88 -6.04
C ASN A 250 26.98 -1.58 -6.48
N GLY A 251 27.95 -0.79 -6.96
CA GLY A 251 29.25 -1.28 -7.42
C GLY A 251 29.30 -1.74 -8.88
N SER A 252 28.20 -1.67 -9.63
CA SER A 252 28.18 -1.82 -11.08
C SER A 252 28.23 -0.43 -11.77
N PRO A 253 29.19 -0.18 -12.69
CA PRO A 253 29.26 1.06 -13.46
C PRO A 253 28.34 1.05 -14.70
N LEU A 254 27.60 -0.04 -14.92
CA LEU A 254 26.89 -0.28 -16.18
C LEU A 254 25.60 0.53 -16.29
N VAL A 255 25.32 0.97 -17.52
CA VAL A 255 24.02 1.49 -17.95
C VAL A 255 23.49 0.55 -19.03
N TYR A 256 22.28 0.04 -18.80
CA TYR A 256 21.55 -0.85 -19.70
C TYR A 256 20.44 -0.09 -20.42
N THR A 257 20.11 -0.52 -21.63
CA THR A 257 19.10 0.07 -22.52
C THR A 257 18.37 -1.03 -23.30
N PRO A 258 17.20 -0.73 -23.91
CA PRO A 258 16.52 -1.64 -24.84
C PRO A 258 17.30 -2.06 -26.11
N LEU A 259 18.58 -1.66 -26.24
CA LEU A 259 19.48 -2.06 -27.35
C LEU A 259 20.63 -2.98 -26.88
N ASP A 260 20.68 -3.31 -25.60
CA ASP A 260 21.54 -4.36 -25.07
C ASP A 260 20.92 -5.74 -25.33
N GLU A 261 21.70 -6.81 -25.14
CA GLU A 261 21.23 -8.19 -25.36
C GLU A 261 20.00 -8.52 -24.47
N ASP A 262 19.05 -9.32 -24.98
CA ASP A 262 17.74 -9.55 -24.36
C ASP A 262 17.83 -9.88 -22.86
N ASN A 263 18.74 -10.78 -22.46
CA ASN A 263 18.91 -11.17 -21.06
C ASN A 263 19.48 -10.03 -20.20
N ASP A 264 20.43 -9.25 -20.71
CA ASP A 264 21.03 -8.11 -19.99
C ASP A 264 19.96 -7.06 -19.71
N TRP A 265 19.14 -6.75 -20.72
CA TRP A 265 18.04 -5.80 -20.59
C TRP A 265 16.95 -6.32 -19.65
N ILE A 266 16.55 -7.60 -19.78
CA ILE A 266 15.59 -8.22 -18.86
C ILE A 266 16.11 -8.21 -17.41
N LEU A 267 17.38 -8.57 -17.16
CA LEU A 267 17.96 -8.49 -15.81
C LEU A 267 17.89 -7.06 -15.26
N ALA A 268 18.25 -6.05 -16.05
CA ALA A 268 18.16 -4.66 -15.63
C ALA A 268 16.73 -4.25 -15.24
N LYS A 269 15.72 -4.73 -15.99
CA LYS A 269 14.31 -4.52 -15.65
C LYS A 269 13.91 -5.21 -14.34
N ILE A 270 14.27 -6.46 -14.14
CA ILE A 270 13.94 -7.21 -12.92
C ILE A 270 14.60 -6.56 -11.68
N LEU A 271 15.82 -6.03 -11.82
CA LEU A 271 16.51 -5.30 -10.75
C LEU A 271 15.80 -3.99 -10.36
N LEU A 272 15.28 -3.24 -11.35
CA LEU A 272 14.45 -2.07 -11.05
C LEU A 272 13.16 -2.48 -10.35
N ASN A 273 12.45 -3.49 -10.86
CA ASN A 273 11.20 -3.95 -10.24
C ASN A 273 11.44 -4.36 -8.77
N MET A 274 12.49 -5.12 -8.46
CA MET A 274 12.83 -5.44 -7.06
C MET A 274 13.08 -4.19 -6.17
N ASN A 275 13.58 -3.09 -6.75
CA ASN A 275 13.79 -1.84 -6.01
C ASN A 275 12.49 -1.03 -5.87
N ASP A 276 11.66 -0.92 -6.93
CA ASP A 276 10.30 -0.35 -6.87
C ASP A 276 9.44 -1.07 -5.84
N VAL A 277 9.59 -2.38 -5.76
CA VAL A 277 8.94 -3.25 -4.80
C VAL A 277 9.35 -2.92 -3.37
N TRP A 278 10.65 -2.92 -3.08
CA TRP A 278 11.14 -2.57 -1.74
C TRP A 278 10.72 -1.16 -1.34
N HIS A 279 10.82 -0.19 -2.26
CA HIS A 279 10.26 1.15 -2.06
C HIS A 279 8.78 1.09 -1.74
N SER A 280 7.97 0.44 -2.57
CA SER A 280 6.51 0.38 -2.40
C SER A 280 6.09 -0.22 -1.06
N GLN A 281 6.83 -1.18 -0.50
CA GLN A 281 6.47 -1.79 0.77
C GLN A 281 6.73 -0.87 1.96
N TRP A 282 7.91 -0.27 2.02
CA TRP A 282 8.22 0.66 3.11
C TRP A 282 7.58 2.04 2.92
N TYR A 283 7.26 2.41 1.67
CA TYR A 283 6.38 3.52 1.33
C TYR A 283 4.94 3.24 1.78
N HIS A 284 4.37 2.06 1.54
CA HIS A 284 3.00 1.78 2.01
C HIS A 284 2.96 1.80 3.53
N LEU A 285 3.93 1.18 4.22
CA LEU A 285 3.99 1.21 5.69
C LEU A 285 3.95 2.65 6.18
N ALA A 286 4.83 3.48 5.64
CA ALA A 286 4.99 4.89 5.99
C ALA A 286 3.76 5.75 5.65
N ALA A 287 3.27 5.69 4.41
CA ALA A 287 2.21 6.54 3.90
C ALA A 287 0.81 6.09 4.34
N SER A 288 0.60 4.79 4.57
CA SER A 288 -0.67 4.19 4.93
C SER A 288 -0.83 4.09 6.45
N HIS A 289 -0.06 3.19 7.08
CA HIS A 289 -0.31 2.79 8.47
C HIS A 289 0.14 3.87 9.45
N LEU A 290 1.36 4.43 9.31
CA LEU A 290 1.82 5.47 10.24
C LEU A 290 0.94 6.73 10.16
N SER A 291 0.58 7.14 8.94
CA SER A 291 -0.38 8.24 8.69
C SER A 291 -1.74 8.00 9.36
N SER A 292 -2.28 6.79 9.24
CA SER A 292 -3.55 6.40 9.87
C SER A 292 -3.45 6.38 11.40
N ASP A 293 -2.37 5.82 11.96
CA ASP A 293 -2.13 5.77 13.40
C ASP A 293 -2.20 7.17 14.02
N LEU A 294 -1.48 8.15 13.45
CA LEU A 294 -1.41 9.52 13.99
C LEU A 294 -2.77 10.22 13.98
N ILE A 295 -3.55 10.04 12.90
CA ILE A 295 -4.92 10.56 12.81
C ILE A 295 -5.84 9.87 13.82
N TYR A 296 -5.80 8.54 13.90
CA TYR A 296 -6.64 7.77 14.80
C TYR A 296 -6.33 8.09 16.27
N MET A 297 -5.06 8.24 16.64
CA MET A 297 -4.61 8.62 17.99
C MET A 297 -5.05 10.05 18.37
N SER A 298 -4.81 11.02 17.49
CA SER A 298 -5.20 12.41 17.74
C SER A 298 -6.72 12.57 17.85
N ALA A 299 -7.48 11.84 17.02
CA ALA A 299 -8.94 11.83 17.08
C ALA A 299 -9.47 11.12 18.34
N THR A 300 -8.91 9.96 18.70
CA THR A 300 -9.23 9.20 19.93
C THR A 300 -9.12 10.09 21.18
N ARG A 301 -8.10 10.94 21.22
CA ARG A 301 -7.81 11.84 22.35
C ARG A 301 -8.60 13.16 22.32
N SER A 302 -9.38 13.43 21.29
CA SER A 302 -10.02 14.76 21.10
C SER A 302 -11.54 14.73 21.03
N PHE A 303 -12.12 13.63 20.56
CA PHE A 303 -13.56 13.52 20.34
C PHE A 303 -14.29 12.70 21.40
N SER A 304 -15.57 13.02 21.60
CA SER A 304 -16.49 12.08 22.22
C SER A 304 -16.74 10.88 21.30
N ASP A 305 -17.01 9.69 21.86
CA ASP A 305 -17.47 8.54 21.06
C ASP A 305 -18.74 8.86 20.24
N MET A 306 -19.53 9.85 20.67
CA MET A 306 -20.72 10.33 19.95
C MET A 306 -20.40 11.32 18.81
N HIS A 307 -19.15 11.69 18.55
CA HIS A 307 -18.83 12.69 17.53
C HIS A 307 -18.88 12.11 16.10
N PRO A 308 -19.55 12.75 15.13
CA PRO A 308 -19.70 12.20 13.77
C PRO A 308 -18.38 12.09 13.02
N VAL A 309 -17.44 13.04 13.20
CA VAL A 309 -16.11 12.98 12.58
C VAL A 309 -15.29 11.82 13.16
N TRP A 310 -15.39 11.57 14.47
CA TRP A 310 -14.75 10.41 15.09
C TRP A 310 -15.36 9.09 14.61
N GLY A 311 -16.69 9.02 14.49
CA GLY A 311 -17.36 7.86 13.91
C GLY A 311 -16.85 7.49 12.53
N LEU A 312 -16.54 8.50 11.70
CA LEU A 312 -15.96 8.32 10.36
C LEU A 312 -14.48 7.89 10.42
N ILE A 313 -13.62 8.60 11.18
CA ILE A 313 -12.21 8.23 11.36
C ILE A 313 -12.08 6.81 11.91
N ARG A 314 -12.90 6.45 12.92
CA ARG A 314 -12.92 5.13 13.52
C ARG A 314 -13.35 4.03 12.54
N ARG A 315 -14.20 4.36 11.55
CA ARG A 315 -14.62 3.42 10.50
C ARG A 315 -13.56 3.25 9.40
N LEU A 316 -12.79 4.29 9.09
CA LEU A 316 -11.69 4.23 8.12
C LEU A 316 -10.46 3.53 8.71
N GLY A 317 -10.07 3.91 9.92
CA GLY A 317 -8.91 3.39 10.65
C GLY A 317 -9.18 2.11 11.46
N VAL A 318 -10.10 1.24 11.02
CA VAL A 318 -10.22 -0.12 11.57
C VAL A 318 -8.84 -0.79 11.52
N ASN A 319 -8.49 -1.54 12.56
CA ASN A 319 -7.21 -2.22 12.71
C ASN A 319 -5.94 -1.35 12.67
N SER A 320 -6.00 0.01 12.70
CA SER A 320 -4.80 0.88 12.56
C SER A 320 -3.56 0.38 13.33
N PHE A 321 -3.69 0.19 14.65
CA PHE A 321 -2.60 -0.27 15.51
C PHE A 321 -2.19 -1.75 15.36
N ALA A 322 -2.94 -2.57 14.62
CA ALA A 322 -2.61 -3.98 14.44
C ALA A 322 -1.36 -4.17 13.55
N TYR A 323 -1.20 -3.34 12.52
CA TYR A 323 -0.23 -3.59 11.45
C TYR A 323 1.22 -3.44 11.89
N ARG A 324 1.54 -2.45 12.75
CA ARG A 324 2.91 -2.34 13.31
C ARG A 324 3.25 -3.52 14.22
N VAL A 325 2.27 -4.03 14.97
CA VAL A 325 2.42 -5.22 15.81
C VAL A 325 2.63 -6.45 14.93
N GLY A 326 1.75 -6.70 13.95
CA GLY A 326 1.85 -7.80 13.00
C GLY A 326 3.16 -7.81 12.20
N ALA A 327 3.56 -6.66 11.66
CA ALA A 327 4.86 -6.53 11.01
C ALA A 327 6.01 -6.91 11.97
N SER A 328 5.93 -6.50 13.24
CA SER A 328 6.95 -6.80 14.24
C SER A 328 6.93 -8.24 14.76
N THR A 329 5.81 -8.97 14.65
CA THR A 329 5.69 -10.36 15.10
C THR A 329 6.05 -11.38 14.01
N SER A 330 5.78 -11.08 12.72
CA SER A 330 5.98 -12.03 11.61
C SER A 330 6.93 -11.57 10.48
N LEU A 331 6.99 -10.27 10.19
CA LEU A 331 7.69 -9.74 9.00
C LEU A 331 9.14 -9.33 9.30
N ILE A 332 9.34 -8.35 10.20
CA ILE A 332 10.65 -7.70 10.45
C ILE A 332 11.38 -8.22 11.70
N ASN A 333 10.81 -9.18 12.41
CA ASN A 333 11.52 -9.90 13.47
C ASN A 333 12.75 -10.64 12.90
N PRO A 334 13.79 -10.91 13.71
CA PRO A 334 14.95 -11.70 13.27
C PRO A 334 14.53 -13.10 12.76
N GLY A 335 14.93 -13.47 11.54
CA GLY A 335 14.45 -14.68 10.88
C GLY A 335 12.98 -14.64 10.43
N GLY A 336 12.34 -13.46 10.46
CA GLY A 336 11.01 -13.19 9.95
C GLY A 336 10.95 -13.19 8.42
N ASP A 337 9.75 -12.96 7.89
CA ASP A 337 9.47 -13.16 6.47
C ASP A 337 10.15 -12.16 5.54
N ILE A 338 10.53 -10.97 6.02
CA ILE A 338 11.36 -10.04 5.25
C ILE A 338 12.77 -10.62 5.02
N GLU A 339 13.43 -11.11 6.08
CA GLU A 339 14.79 -11.66 5.95
C GLU A 339 14.82 -12.93 5.08
N LYS A 340 13.75 -13.73 5.09
CA LYS A 340 13.58 -14.88 4.18
C LYS A 340 13.43 -14.45 2.73
N ASN A 341 12.56 -13.48 2.44
CA ASN A 341 12.05 -13.23 1.08
C ASN A 341 12.63 -12.00 0.37
N PHE A 342 13.43 -11.17 1.06
CA PHE A 342 14.05 -9.94 0.50
C PHE A 342 15.58 -9.96 0.49
N PRO A 343 16.23 -9.02 -0.23
CA PRO A 343 17.68 -8.87 -0.22
C PRO A 343 18.25 -8.24 1.05
N TRP A 344 17.37 -7.73 1.91
CA TRP A 344 17.66 -6.92 3.09
C TRP A 344 16.83 -7.47 4.25
N ASN A 345 17.36 -7.43 5.47
CA ASN A 345 16.70 -7.96 6.67
C ASN A 345 15.76 -6.93 7.33
N GLY A 346 15.11 -7.35 8.43
CA GLY A 346 14.23 -6.49 9.23
C GLY A 346 14.88 -5.19 9.70
N ASP A 347 16.15 -5.20 10.10
CA ASP A 347 16.86 -3.96 10.52
C ASP A 347 16.96 -2.94 9.38
N GLN A 348 17.23 -3.41 8.16
CA GLN A 348 17.29 -2.53 6.99
C GLN A 348 15.91 -2.01 6.59
N ALA A 349 14.87 -2.85 6.71
CA ALA A 349 13.47 -2.45 6.52
C ALA A 349 13.07 -1.32 7.47
N ILE A 350 13.38 -1.45 8.77
CA ILE A 350 13.11 -0.43 9.80
C ILE A 350 13.85 0.88 9.49
N ASN A 351 15.14 0.79 9.14
CA ASN A 351 15.93 1.98 8.80
C ASN A 351 15.40 2.70 7.55
N TYR A 352 14.98 1.92 6.55
CA TYR A 352 14.47 2.47 5.30
C TYR A 352 13.04 3.01 5.41
N SER A 353 12.16 2.39 6.22
CA SER A 353 10.82 2.94 6.50
C SER A 353 10.90 4.31 7.20
N LYS A 354 11.86 4.49 8.12
CA LYS A 354 12.19 5.80 8.74
C LYS A 354 12.68 6.81 7.71
N GLN A 355 13.55 6.39 6.79
CA GLN A 355 14.02 7.23 5.69
C GLN A 355 12.83 7.72 4.85
N VAL A 356 12.02 6.79 4.33
CA VAL A 356 10.87 7.08 3.45
C VAL A 356 9.79 7.91 4.17
N TRP A 357 9.52 7.63 5.44
CA TRP A 357 8.64 8.47 6.28
C TRP A 357 9.11 9.93 6.28
N HIS A 358 10.38 10.19 6.60
CA HIS A 358 10.89 11.55 6.70
C HIS A 358 11.13 12.24 5.35
N SER A 359 11.47 11.51 4.27
CA SER A 359 11.74 12.10 2.96
C SER A 359 10.52 12.25 2.05
N GLU A 360 9.50 11.41 2.22
CA GLU A 360 8.37 11.31 1.28
C GLU A 360 7.01 11.41 1.94
N CYS A 361 6.76 10.72 3.05
CA CYS A 361 5.39 10.47 3.53
C CYS A 361 4.87 11.45 4.60
N ALA A 362 5.73 11.91 5.51
CA ALA A 362 5.31 12.67 6.70
C ALA A 362 4.50 13.95 6.40
N PRO A 363 4.78 14.74 5.34
CA PRO A 363 4.00 15.94 5.03
C PRO A 363 2.58 15.64 4.53
N TRP A 364 1.57 15.99 5.32
CA TRP A 364 0.16 15.61 5.11
C TRP A 364 -0.48 16.24 3.85
N GLN A 365 -0.57 17.57 3.75
CA GLN A 365 -1.22 18.23 2.61
C GLN A 365 -0.48 18.03 1.29
N VAL A 366 0.85 18.01 1.37
CA VAL A 366 1.76 17.70 0.25
C VAL A 366 1.51 16.29 -0.32
N ASN A 367 0.96 15.34 0.44
CA ASN A 367 0.65 13.99 -0.03
C ASN A 367 -0.80 13.73 -0.45
N TYR A 368 -1.65 14.77 -0.51
CA TYR A 368 -2.94 14.68 -1.20
C TYR A 368 -2.75 14.26 -2.66
N LEU A 369 -3.55 13.32 -3.16
CA LEU A 369 -3.36 12.65 -4.46
C LEU A 369 -3.00 13.60 -5.60
N GLU A 370 -3.86 14.58 -5.90
CA GLU A 370 -3.61 15.56 -6.96
C GLU A 370 -2.37 16.42 -6.69
N THR A 371 -2.18 16.91 -5.45
CA THR A 371 -1.01 17.70 -5.04
C THR A 371 0.29 16.92 -5.27
N LYS A 372 0.30 15.63 -4.93
CA LYS A 372 1.43 14.71 -5.12
C LYS A 372 1.73 14.48 -6.59
N LEU A 373 0.70 14.19 -7.41
CA LEU A 373 0.87 13.93 -8.83
C LEU A 373 1.30 15.19 -9.62
N LYS A 374 0.76 16.37 -9.27
CA LYS A 374 1.15 17.66 -9.86
C LYS A 374 2.59 18.02 -9.49
N ARG A 375 2.99 17.86 -8.22
CA ARG A 375 4.39 18.09 -7.77
C ARG A 375 5.38 17.18 -8.51
N ARG A 376 4.99 15.93 -8.80
CA ARG A 376 5.80 14.96 -9.58
C ARG A 376 5.70 15.18 -11.10
N GLY A 377 4.91 16.14 -11.57
CA GLY A 377 4.73 16.48 -12.98
C GLY A 377 3.97 15.41 -13.78
N LEU A 378 3.21 14.54 -13.12
CA LEU A 378 2.51 13.44 -13.78
C LEU A 378 1.15 13.88 -14.34
N ILE A 379 0.51 14.87 -13.72
CA ILE A 379 -0.72 15.55 -14.19
C ILE A 379 -0.51 17.07 -14.16
N ASP A 380 -1.34 17.83 -14.91
CA ASP A 380 -1.30 19.30 -15.04
C ASP A 380 0.11 19.90 -15.22
N CYS A 381 0.96 19.26 -16.04
CA CYS A 381 2.34 19.70 -16.24
C CYS A 381 2.43 20.82 -17.30
N ASP A 382 2.96 21.98 -16.91
CA ASP A 382 3.10 23.17 -17.75
C ASP A 382 4.34 23.17 -18.67
N TYR A 383 5.28 22.22 -18.47
CA TYR A 383 6.55 22.13 -19.22
C TYR A 383 6.72 20.85 -20.06
N GLY A 384 5.69 20.01 -20.19
CA GLY A 384 5.75 18.76 -20.96
C GLY A 384 4.37 18.27 -21.41
N PRO A 385 4.30 17.31 -22.34
CA PRO A 385 3.03 16.74 -22.79
C PRO A 385 2.38 15.88 -21.69
N GLU A 386 1.05 15.83 -21.70
CA GLU A 386 0.27 14.88 -20.89
C GLU A 386 0.66 13.42 -21.21
N LEU A 387 0.42 12.54 -20.24
CA LEU A 387 0.49 11.09 -20.45
C LEU A 387 -0.81 10.65 -21.14
N GLU A 388 -0.72 9.87 -22.21
CA GLU A 388 -1.91 9.38 -22.95
C GLU A 388 -2.78 8.43 -22.11
N SER A 389 -2.17 7.76 -21.13
CA SER A 389 -2.83 6.92 -20.14
C SER A 389 -2.08 7.01 -18.81
N PHE A 390 -2.81 7.10 -17.70
CA PHE A 390 -2.28 7.00 -16.35
C PHE A 390 -3.27 6.22 -15.46
N PRO A 391 -3.31 4.87 -15.57
CA PRO A 391 -4.39 4.05 -15.02
C PRO A 391 -4.59 4.22 -13.52
N TYR A 392 -3.50 4.26 -12.74
CA TYR A 392 -3.58 4.54 -11.30
C TYR A 392 -4.40 5.81 -11.00
N TYR A 393 -4.10 6.91 -11.70
CA TYR A 393 -4.78 8.19 -11.48
C TYR A 393 -6.23 8.17 -12.00
N GLU A 394 -6.49 7.52 -13.13
CA GLU A 394 -7.84 7.38 -13.71
C GLU A 394 -8.81 6.74 -12.70
N ASP A 395 -8.46 5.57 -12.18
CA ASP A 395 -9.31 4.81 -11.26
C ASP A 395 -9.30 5.41 -9.84
N ALA A 396 -8.13 5.84 -9.35
CA ALA A 396 -8.05 6.53 -8.06
C ALA A 396 -8.93 7.78 -8.07
N SER A 397 -9.03 8.51 -9.19
CA SER A 397 -9.92 9.68 -9.31
C SER A 397 -11.41 9.30 -9.22
N VAL A 398 -11.82 8.13 -9.71
CA VAL A 398 -13.21 7.65 -9.55
C VAL A 398 -13.50 7.31 -8.08
N ILE A 399 -12.59 6.57 -7.43
CA ILE A 399 -12.71 6.21 -6.00
C ILE A 399 -12.71 7.46 -5.12
N MET A 400 -11.72 8.35 -5.31
CA MET A 400 -11.59 9.60 -4.57
C MET A 400 -12.75 10.56 -4.85
N GLY A 401 -13.29 10.57 -6.06
CA GLY A 401 -14.52 11.31 -6.39
C GLY A 401 -15.72 10.79 -5.60
N ALA A 402 -15.89 9.48 -5.51
CA ALA A 402 -16.97 8.86 -4.71
C ALA A 402 -16.79 9.12 -3.21
N LEU A 403 -15.58 8.90 -2.65
CA LEU A 403 -15.24 9.19 -1.26
C LEU A 403 -15.47 10.67 -0.92
N ARG A 404 -14.95 11.60 -1.71
CA ARG A 404 -15.12 13.04 -1.50
C ARG A 404 -16.59 13.45 -1.58
N THR A 405 -17.36 12.89 -2.51
CA THR A 405 -18.81 13.13 -2.61
C THR A 405 -19.55 12.65 -1.36
N PHE A 406 -19.21 11.46 -0.85
CA PHE A 406 -19.74 10.96 0.41
C PHE A 406 -19.37 11.88 1.59
N ILE A 407 -18.09 12.22 1.74
CA ILE A 407 -17.56 13.00 2.86
C ILE A 407 -18.17 14.42 2.87
N ILE A 408 -18.33 15.08 1.71
CA ILE A 408 -19.05 16.35 1.61
C ILE A 408 -20.48 16.20 2.14
N ALA A 409 -21.25 15.25 1.60
CA ALA A 409 -22.63 15.05 2.02
C ALA A 409 -22.77 14.58 3.49
N TYR A 410 -21.76 13.89 4.02
CA TYR A 410 -21.67 13.49 5.42
C TYR A 410 -21.41 14.69 6.32
N ILE A 411 -20.46 15.55 5.99
CA ILE A 411 -20.15 16.77 6.76
C ILE A 411 -21.33 17.76 6.69
N ASP A 412 -21.92 17.99 5.51
CA ASP A 412 -23.11 18.82 5.35
C ASP A 412 -24.33 18.30 6.15
N ALA A 413 -24.39 16.99 6.42
CA ALA A 413 -25.46 16.40 7.23
C ALA A 413 -25.34 16.71 8.73
N TYR A 414 -24.18 17.18 9.23
CA TYR A 414 -24.00 17.58 10.63
C TYR A 414 -23.65 19.07 10.81
N TYR A 415 -22.96 19.69 9.84
CA TYR A 415 -22.52 21.08 9.87
C TYR A 415 -23.24 21.92 8.78
N PRO A 416 -24.31 22.64 9.14
CA PRO A 416 -25.02 23.52 8.21
C PRO A 416 -24.11 24.56 7.53
N SER A 417 -23.16 25.14 8.29
CA SER A 417 -22.29 26.23 7.87
C SER A 417 -20.83 26.03 8.30
N ASP A 418 -19.94 26.90 7.81
CA ASP A 418 -18.55 26.99 8.28
C ASP A 418 -18.47 27.58 9.71
N ASP A 419 -19.45 28.38 10.14
CA ASP A 419 -19.52 28.86 11.53
C ASP A 419 -19.71 27.69 12.52
N ASP A 420 -20.46 26.65 12.12
CA ASP A 420 -20.64 25.44 12.94
C ASP A 420 -19.34 24.62 13.05
N ILE A 421 -18.44 24.70 12.06
CA ILE A 421 -17.10 24.09 12.09
C ILE A 421 -16.21 24.84 13.07
N ALA A 422 -16.21 26.18 13.00
CA ALA A 422 -15.41 27.03 13.88
C ALA A 422 -15.90 27.03 15.34
N ALA A 423 -17.18 26.72 15.58
CA ALA A 423 -17.79 26.62 16.91
C ALA A 423 -17.68 25.23 17.57
N ASP A 424 -17.10 24.24 16.87
CA ASP A 424 -16.97 22.88 17.40
C ASP A 424 -15.67 22.71 18.19
N ASP A 425 -15.77 22.82 19.52
CA ASP A 425 -14.65 22.68 20.44
C ASP A 425 -13.95 21.29 20.38
N GLU A 426 -14.66 20.21 20.02
CA GLU A 426 -14.03 18.87 19.88
C GLU A 426 -13.21 18.81 18.59
N LEU A 427 -13.72 19.39 17.50
CA LEU A 427 -13.05 19.48 16.20
C LEU A 427 -11.83 20.40 16.22
N VAL A 428 -11.95 21.59 16.81
CA VAL A 428 -10.84 22.55 16.99
C VAL A 428 -9.78 21.98 17.93
N ALA A 429 -10.17 21.24 18.97
CA ALA A 429 -9.23 20.51 19.80
C ALA A 429 -8.49 19.41 19.04
N TRP A 430 -9.17 18.67 18.14
CA TRP A 430 -8.53 17.64 17.32
C TRP A 430 -7.45 18.19 16.41
N PHE A 431 -7.71 19.28 15.68
CA PHE A 431 -6.69 19.89 14.82
C PHE A 431 -5.47 20.34 15.63
N ARG A 432 -5.68 20.94 16.81
CA ARG A 432 -4.59 21.30 17.72
C ARG A 432 -3.80 20.08 18.23
N GLU A 433 -4.50 18.99 18.57
CA GLU A 433 -3.89 17.74 19.04
C GLU A 433 -3.07 17.07 17.92
N ALA A 434 -3.61 17.02 16.69
CA ALA A 434 -2.94 16.48 15.51
C ALA A 434 -1.64 17.24 15.21
N THR A 435 -1.70 18.58 15.16
CA THR A 435 -0.55 19.43 14.83
C THR A 435 0.52 19.45 15.93
N HIS A 436 0.15 19.52 17.22
CA HIS A 436 1.10 19.79 18.29
C HIS A 436 1.41 18.61 19.24
N ALA A 437 0.48 17.66 19.40
CA ALA A 437 0.68 16.51 20.29
C ALA A 437 1.05 15.24 19.52
N ALA A 438 0.33 14.93 18.44
CA ALA A 438 0.72 13.89 17.49
C ALA A 438 1.85 14.32 16.54
N SER A 439 2.11 15.64 16.44
CA SER A 439 3.18 16.21 15.60
C SER A 439 3.07 15.85 14.11
N ILE A 440 1.86 15.79 13.56
CA ILE A 440 1.65 15.51 12.13
C ILE A 440 2.22 16.66 11.30
N VAL A 441 3.21 16.36 10.46
CA VAL A 441 3.92 17.35 9.65
C VAL A 441 3.02 17.85 8.52
N ASP A 442 3.02 19.17 8.27
CA ASP A 442 2.21 19.79 7.22
C ASP A 442 0.70 19.48 7.35
N PHE A 443 0.22 19.26 8.57
CA PHE A 443 -1.20 19.25 8.90
C PHE A 443 -1.74 20.70 8.99
N PRO A 444 -3.01 20.98 8.66
CA PRO A 444 -3.55 22.33 8.81
C PRO A 444 -3.51 22.80 10.29
N ASP A 445 -2.82 23.91 10.57
CA ASP A 445 -2.69 24.47 11.93
C ASP A 445 -4.02 24.92 12.55
N SER A 446 -5.04 25.13 11.72
CA SER A 446 -6.39 25.52 12.13
C SER A 446 -7.43 24.97 11.17
N ILE A 447 -8.65 24.80 11.65
CA ILE A 447 -9.84 24.50 10.84
C ILE A 447 -10.87 25.61 11.00
N THR A 448 -11.37 26.11 9.89
CA THR A 448 -12.39 27.18 9.84
C THR A 448 -13.52 26.91 8.84
N THR A 449 -13.33 25.97 7.92
CA THR A 449 -14.28 25.66 6.85
C THR A 449 -14.53 24.16 6.69
N LYS A 450 -15.70 23.81 6.15
CA LYS A 450 -16.02 22.43 5.75
C LYS A 450 -15.06 21.91 4.68
N SER A 451 -14.52 22.78 3.82
CA SER A 451 -13.59 22.36 2.77
C SER A 451 -12.27 21.84 3.32
N GLU A 452 -11.74 22.43 4.39
CA GLU A 452 -10.54 21.96 5.09
C GLU A 452 -10.79 20.58 5.73
N LEU A 453 -11.93 20.41 6.40
CA LEU A 453 -12.34 19.13 6.99
C LEU A 453 -12.48 18.03 5.94
N VAL A 454 -13.18 18.33 4.83
CA VAL A 454 -13.37 17.41 3.70
C VAL A 454 -12.03 17.02 3.11
N ALA A 455 -11.07 17.94 2.97
CA ALA A 455 -9.75 17.64 2.42
C ALA A 455 -8.96 16.66 3.31
N VAL A 456 -8.90 16.93 4.63
CA VAL A 456 -8.22 16.04 5.60
C VAL A 456 -8.86 14.65 5.62
N LEU A 457 -10.18 14.56 5.73
CA LEU A 457 -10.90 13.28 5.80
C LEU A 457 -10.83 12.50 4.48
N SER A 458 -10.86 13.20 3.34
CA SER A 458 -10.69 12.55 2.03
C SER A 458 -9.29 11.96 1.90
N HIS A 459 -8.24 12.66 2.35
CA HIS A 459 -6.89 12.10 2.33
C HIS A 459 -6.75 10.89 3.25
N HIS A 460 -7.27 10.95 4.48
CA HIS A 460 -7.25 9.82 5.41
C HIS A 460 -7.96 8.56 4.85
N ALA A 461 -8.99 8.73 4.02
CA ALA A 461 -9.67 7.62 3.34
C ALA A 461 -8.92 7.06 2.11
N ALA A 462 -7.83 7.70 1.66
CA ALA A 462 -7.09 7.36 0.44
C ALA A 462 -5.85 6.48 0.67
N VAL A 463 -5.65 6.02 1.91
CA VAL A 463 -4.36 5.72 2.53
C VAL A 463 -4.18 4.18 2.64
N LEU A 464 -4.44 3.45 1.55
CA LEU A 464 -4.49 1.98 1.51
C LEU A 464 -3.31 1.34 0.71
N PRO A 465 -2.73 0.20 1.16
CA PRO A 465 -1.47 -0.39 0.64
C PRO A 465 -1.63 -1.49 -0.44
N MET A 466 -0.54 -1.81 -1.18
CA MET A 466 -0.42 -2.93 -2.17
C MET A 466 1.08 -3.30 -2.47
N HIS A 467 1.36 -4.45 -3.16
CA HIS A 467 2.53 -4.84 -4.04
C HIS A 467 3.60 -5.93 -3.58
N PRO A 468 4.38 -6.63 -4.48
CA PRO A 468 5.05 -7.96 -4.25
C PRO A 468 6.58 -8.12 -4.59
N LEU A 469 7.28 -9.26 -4.36
CA LEU A 469 8.72 -9.33 -3.85
C LEU A 469 9.97 -9.53 -4.81
N SER A 470 11.00 -10.37 -4.49
CA SER A 470 12.48 -10.11 -4.78
C SER A 470 13.42 -11.23 -5.41
N LEU A 471 14.77 -11.05 -5.45
CA LEU A 471 15.80 -11.83 -6.23
C LEU A 471 17.02 -12.46 -5.47
N TYR A 472 17.79 -13.34 -6.15
CA TYR A 472 18.66 -14.37 -5.50
C TYR A 472 20.15 -14.50 -5.92
N GLN A 473 20.73 -13.73 -6.88
CA GLN A 473 22.19 -13.81 -7.21
C GLN A 473 22.92 -12.47 -7.47
N PRO A 474 24.28 -12.43 -7.35
CA PRO A 474 25.06 -11.19 -7.42
C PRO A 474 25.02 -10.52 -8.79
N LEU A 475 24.97 -9.18 -8.78
CA LEU A 475 25.04 -8.36 -9.99
C LEU A 475 26.30 -8.66 -10.81
N SER A 476 26.12 -8.87 -12.12
CA SER A 476 27.23 -8.86 -13.06
C SER A 476 27.87 -7.47 -13.15
N LYS A 477 29.19 -7.46 -13.29
CA LYS A 477 29.99 -6.24 -13.55
C LYS A 477 30.24 -6.00 -15.03
N ASP A 478 29.94 -7.00 -15.86
CA ASP A 478 30.13 -7.02 -17.32
C ASP A 478 28.82 -7.39 -18.03
N LYS A 479 28.66 -6.96 -19.28
CA LYS A 479 27.51 -7.28 -20.14
C LYS A 479 27.69 -8.65 -20.83
N GLY A 480 26.59 -9.29 -21.23
CA GLY A 480 26.56 -10.53 -22.00
C GLY A 480 26.15 -11.78 -21.22
N ILE A 481 25.15 -11.71 -20.34
CA ILE A 481 24.70 -12.87 -19.56
C ILE A 481 23.91 -13.88 -20.44
N SER A 482 24.23 -15.17 -20.33
CA SER A 482 23.63 -16.21 -21.17
C SER A 482 22.28 -16.74 -20.66
N SER A 483 21.96 -16.53 -19.38
CA SER A 483 20.65 -16.86 -18.79
C SER A 483 20.37 -15.98 -17.58
N ILE A 484 19.09 -15.64 -17.39
CA ILE A 484 18.60 -14.92 -16.21
C ILE A 484 18.16 -15.84 -15.06
N VAL A 485 17.98 -17.14 -15.32
CA VAL A 485 17.53 -18.13 -14.32
C VAL A 485 18.38 -18.12 -13.04
N PRO A 486 19.73 -18.04 -13.08
CA PRO A 486 20.52 -17.96 -11.85
C PRO A 486 20.14 -16.79 -10.93
N PHE A 487 19.61 -15.69 -11.46
CA PHE A 487 19.24 -14.49 -10.70
C PHE A 487 17.86 -14.57 -10.03
N LEU A 488 17.04 -15.53 -10.45
CA LEU A 488 15.69 -15.76 -9.94
C LEU A 488 15.69 -16.70 -8.72
N PRO A 489 14.64 -16.69 -7.88
CA PRO A 489 14.45 -17.71 -6.83
C PRO A 489 14.49 -19.14 -7.37
N ASP A 490 14.86 -20.11 -6.52
CA ASP A 490 14.57 -21.52 -6.78
C ASP A 490 13.07 -21.83 -6.53
N LEU A 491 12.64 -23.08 -6.74
CA LEU A 491 11.23 -23.46 -6.62
C LEU A 491 10.69 -23.28 -5.20
N GLU A 492 11.47 -23.61 -4.17
CA GLU A 492 11.02 -23.49 -2.77
C GLU A 492 10.90 -22.02 -2.37
N ALA A 493 11.92 -21.22 -2.72
CA ALA A 493 11.92 -19.78 -2.53
C ALA A 493 10.78 -19.08 -3.31
N SER A 494 10.47 -19.53 -4.53
CA SER A 494 9.38 -18.97 -5.33
C SER A 494 8.02 -19.23 -4.70
N ILE A 495 7.78 -20.45 -4.19
CA ILE A 495 6.55 -20.80 -3.48
C ILE A 495 6.41 -19.97 -2.19
N GLN A 496 7.50 -19.78 -1.43
CA GLN A 496 7.51 -18.94 -0.22
C GLN A 496 7.23 -17.46 -0.52
N GLN A 497 7.80 -16.92 -1.60
CA GLN A 497 7.52 -15.54 -2.02
C GLN A 497 6.07 -15.34 -2.45
N ILE A 498 5.50 -16.26 -3.24
CA ILE A 498 4.10 -16.16 -3.66
C ILE A 498 3.19 -16.30 -2.43
N ALA A 499 3.45 -17.26 -1.53
CA ALA A 499 2.69 -17.43 -0.29
C ALA A 499 2.64 -16.15 0.57
N LEU A 500 3.79 -15.46 0.72
CA LEU A 500 3.87 -14.19 1.43
C LEU A 500 3.10 -13.08 0.71
N VAL A 501 3.16 -13.00 -0.62
CA VAL A 501 2.36 -12.02 -1.39
C VAL A 501 0.87 -12.30 -1.26
N THR A 502 0.45 -13.57 -1.25
CA THR A 502 -0.94 -13.95 -1.07
C THR A 502 -1.46 -13.71 0.35
N ALA A 503 -0.60 -13.62 1.36
CA ALA A 503 -0.98 -13.23 2.72
C ALA A 503 -1.54 -11.80 2.79
N PHE A 504 -1.14 -10.92 1.86
CA PHE A 504 -1.70 -9.58 1.75
C PHE A 504 -2.98 -9.53 0.89
N ASN A 505 -3.47 -10.65 0.35
CA ASN A 505 -4.68 -10.67 -0.47
C ASN A 505 -5.94 -10.96 0.36
N GLN A 506 -6.91 -10.08 0.27
CA GLN A 506 -8.08 -10.03 1.17
C GLN A 506 -9.37 -10.49 0.46
N ALA A 507 -9.29 -11.60 -0.28
CA ALA A 507 -10.37 -12.10 -1.12
C ALA A 507 -11.68 -12.40 -0.35
N GLN A 508 -11.58 -12.75 0.94
CA GLN A 508 -12.72 -12.98 1.83
C GLN A 508 -13.47 -11.69 2.22
N MET A 509 -12.89 -10.50 1.99
CA MET A 509 -13.60 -9.23 2.12
C MET A 509 -14.55 -8.94 0.95
N ALA A 510 -14.52 -9.75 -0.12
CA ALA A 510 -15.36 -9.55 -1.30
C ALA A 510 -16.84 -9.37 -0.95
N ASP A 511 -17.44 -8.27 -1.41
CA ASP A 511 -18.83 -7.89 -1.16
C ASP A 511 -19.25 -7.75 0.32
N THR A 512 -18.29 -7.77 1.28
CA THR A 512 -18.55 -7.50 2.71
C THR A 512 -18.64 -6.01 3.01
N THR A 513 -19.04 -5.61 4.23
CA THR A 513 -19.02 -4.20 4.64
C THR A 513 -17.62 -3.59 4.74
N ASP A 514 -16.57 -4.42 4.82
CA ASP A 514 -15.17 -3.98 4.83
C ASP A 514 -14.57 -3.84 3.42
N SER A 515 -15.30 -4.25 2.37
CA SER A 515 -14.98 -3.86 0.98
C SER A 515 -15.15 -2.35 0.76
N LEU A 516 -14.36 -1.79 -0.16
CA LEU A 516 -14.42 -0.37 -0.53
C LEU A 516 -15.82 0.05 -0.96
N ARG A 517 -16.57 -0.82 -1.64
CA ARG A 517 -17.95 -0.58 -2.11
C ARG A 517 -18.97 -0.39 -0.98
N PHE A 518 -18.80 -1.07 0.16
CA PHE A 518 -19.77 -1.07 1.27
C PHE A 518 -19.23 -0.52 2.59
N LEU A 519 -18.07 0.15 2.53
CA LEU A 519 -17.38 0.80 3.65
C LEU A 519 -18.30 1.53 4.65
N PHE A 520 -19.29 2.29 4.16
CA PHE A 520 -20.22 3.08 4.99
C PHE A 520 -21.56 2.38 5.29
N ASN A 521 -21.66 1.07 5.01
CA ASN A 521 -22.81 0.22 5.31
C ASN A 521 -22.59 -0.70 6.52
N GLU A 522 -21.42 -0.63 7.18
CA GLU A 522 -21.15 -1.35 8.42
C GLU A 522 -22.28 -1.11 9.45
N PRO A 523 -22.87 -2.16 10.05
CA PRO A 523 -24.08 -2.04 10.85
C PRO A 523 -24.04 -1.05 12.04
N GLU A 524 -22.95 -0.99 12.82
CA GLU A 524 -22.83 -0.06 13.94
C GLU A 524 -22.77 1.39 13.46
N PHE A 525 -21.87 1.69 12.51
CA PHE A 525 -21.76 3.01 11.88
C PHE A 525 -23.09 3.45 11.27
N HIS A 526 -23.69 2.58 10.43
CA HIS A 526 -24.93 2.87 9.71
C HIS A 526 -26.15 3.07 10.64
N ALA A 527 -26.17 2.41 11.81
CA ALA A 527 -27.19 2.63 12.85
C ALA A 527 -27.04 3.98 13.57
N ARG A 528 -25.81 4.48 13.73
CA ARG A 528 -25.49 5.70 14.50
C ARG A 528 -25.57 6.98 13.68
N ILE A 529 -25.35 6.93 12.37
CA ILE A 529 -25.43 8.11 11.49
C ILE A 529 -26.88 8.61 11.30
N ASN A 530 -27.05 9.85 10.84
CA ASN A 530 -28.38 10.41 10.53
C ASN A 530 -28.93 9.93 9.18
N LYS A 531 -30.13 10.40 8.79
CA LYS A 531 -30.84 9.94 7.59
C LYS A 531 -30.14 10.41 6.31
N GLU A 532 -29.59 11.62 6.35
CA GLU A 532 -28.93 12.31 5.25
C GLU A 532 -27.59 11.63 4.94
N ALA A 533 -26.80 11.31 5.97
CA ALA A 533 -25.60 10.48 5.87
C ALA A 533 -25.89 9.05 5.35
N ARG A 534 -27.01 8.41 5.74
CA ARG A 534 -27.43 7.12 5.13
C ARG A 534 -27.77 7.26 3.64
N ALA A 535 -28.37 8.36 3.23
CA ALA A 535 -28.63 8.62 1.81
C ALA A 535 -27.31 8.80 1.05
N ALA A 536 -26.33 9.51 1.62
CA ALA A 536 -24.98 9.63 1.07
C ALA A 536 -24.28 8.27 0.93
N ALA A 537 -24.32 7.41 1.96
CA ALA A 537 -23.75 6.06 1.91
C ALA A 537 -24.35 5.21 0.78
N LYS A 538 -25.66 5.32 0.55
CA LYS A 538 -26.33 4.64 -0.57
C LYS A 538 -25.84 5.14 -1.95
N VAL A 539 -25.60 6.45 -2.11
CA VAL A 539 -25.07 7.04 -3.35
C VAL A 539 -23.63 6.60 -3.59
N TYR A 540 -22.81 6.58 -2.53
CA TYR A 540 -21.43 6.09 -2.55
C TYR A 540 -21.36 4.64 -3.06
N SER A 541 -22.08 3.72 -2.42
CA SER A 541 -22.07 2.30 -2.82
C SER A 541 -22.66 2.07 -4.20
N ALA A 542 -23.68 2.83 -4.62
CA ALA A 542 -24.21 2.74 -5.98
C ALA A 542 -23.17 3.18 -7.03
N THR A 543 -22.42 4.24 -6.76
CA THR A 543 -21.33 4.75 -7.63
C THR A 543 -20.23 3.70 -7.78
N LEU A 544 -19.75 3.15 -6.66
CA LEU A 544 -18.71 2.12 -6.68
C LEU A 544 -19.19 0.75 -7.17
N SER A 545 -20.49 0.45 -7.08
CA SER A 545 -21.07 -0.76 -7.71
C SER A 545 -21.03 -0.66 -9.23
N LYS A 546 -21.30 0.53 -9.80
CA LYS A 546 -21.13 0.75 -11.24
C LYS A 546 -19.66 0.65 -11.64
N PHE A 547 -18.77 1.31 -10.90
CA PHE A 547 -17.34 1.26 -11.20
C PHE A 547 -16.76 -0.16 -11.09
N SER A 548 -17.21 -0.97 -10.12
CA SER A 548 -16.89 -2.41 -10.06
C SER A 548 -17.33 -3.18 -11.30
N GLN A 549 -18.50 -2.87 -11.89
CA GLN A 549 -18.91 -3.45 -13.18
C GLN A 549 -17.98 -3.01 -14.31
N ASP A 550 -17.68 -1.70 -14.39
CA ASP A 550 -16.77 -1.15 -15.40
C ASP A 550 -15.35 -1.78 -15.31
N VAL A 551 -14.87 -2.11 -14.11
CA VAL A 551 -13.59 -2.82 -13.87
C VAL A 551 -13.68 -4.31 -14.27
N LYS A 552 -14.75 -5.02 -13.88
CA LYS A 552 -14.95 -6.45 -14.20
C LYS A 552 -15.17 -6.71 -15.70
N GLU A 553 -15.62 -5.72 -16.46
CA GLU A 553 -15.76 -5.81 -17.91
C GLU A 553 -14.45 -5.57 -18.68
N ARG A 554 -13.36 -5.17 -17.99
CA ARG A 554 -12.04 -4.96 -18.61
C ARG A 554 -11.46 -6.26 -19.16
N LYS A 555 -10.83 -6.12 -20.32
CA LYS A 555 -10.15 -7.17 -21.08
C LYS A 555 -9.18 -6.52 -22.05
N LEU A 556 -8.21 -7.27 -22.55
CA LEU A 556 -7.37 -6.76 -23.63
C LEU A 556 -8.21 -6.57 -24.91
N GLY A 557 -8.17 -5.35 -25.46
CA GLY A 557 -8.83 -5.00 -26.71
C GLY A 557 -8.15 -5.63 -27.94
N GLY A 558 -8.69 -5.37 -29.13
CA GLY A 558 -8.14 -5.91 -30.39
C GLY A 558 -6.71 -5.47 -30.73
N ASN A 559 -6.18 -4.44 -30.05
CA ASN A 559 -4.78 -4.00 -30.09
C ASN A 559 -3.89 -4.66 -29.01
N GLY A 560 -4.43 -5.62 -28.24
CA GLY A 560 -3.75 -6.27 -27.13
C GLY A 560 -3.57 -5.40 -25.88
N ARG A 561 -4.39 -4.34 -25.71
CA ARG A 561 -4.26 -3.38 -24.59
C ARG A 561 -5.54 -3.18 -23.79
N SER A 562 -5.39 -2.89 -22.49
CA SER A 562 -6.40 -2.30 -21.61
C SER A 562 -5.82 -1.05 -20.97
N GLN A 563 -6.52 0.09 -21.01
CA GLN A 563 -6.01 1.40 -20.56
C GLN A 563 -4.58 1.71 -21.07
N GLY A 564 -4.30 1.42 -22.33
CA GLY A 564 -2.96 1.60 -22.93
C GLY A 564 -1.89 0.56 -22.52
N MET A 565 -2.15 -0.26 -21.50
CA MET A 565 -1.24 -1.28 -20.98
C MET A 565 -1.45 -2.64 -21.67
N PRO A 566 -0.42 -3.48 -21.82
CA PRO A 566 -0.55 -4.84 -22.36
C PRO A 566 -1.05 -5.85 -21.31
N PHE A 567 -1.66 -5.40 -20.21
CA PHE A 567 -2.31 -6.25 -19.22
C PHE A 567 -3.60 -5.58 -18.71
N VAL A 568 -4.52 -6.37 -18.17
CA VAL A 568 -5.73 -5.86 -17.50
C VAL A 568 -5.38 -5.50 -16.08
N TRP A 569 -5.65 -4.25 -15.68
CA TRP A 569 -5.48 -3.81 -14.30
C TRP A 569 -6.84 -3.67 -13.63
N ASN A 570 -6.99 -4.37 -12.51
CA ASN A 570 -8.24 -4.57 -11.76
C ASN A 570 -8.06 -4.44 -10.24
N VAL A 571 -6.88 -3.99 -9.78
CA VAL A 571 -6.53 -3.83 -8.34
C VAL A 571 -7.52 -2.93 -7.59
N PHE A 572 -8.12 -1.96 -8.29
CA PHE A 572 -9.07 -1.00 -7.74
C PHE A 572 -10.55 -1.37 -7.97
N ASP A 573 -10.87 -2.66 -8.22
CA ASP A 573 -12.25 -3.14 -8.18
C ASP A 573 -12.84 -2.95 -6.77
N PRO A 574 -13.84 -2.06 -6.57
CA PRO A 574 -14.36 -1.78 -5.23
C PRO A 574 -15.03 -2.96 -4.53
N SER A 575 -15.34 -4.04 -5.26
CA SER A 575 -15.94 -5.24 -4.65
C SER A 575 -14.95 -6.08 -3.86
N THR A 576 -13.67 -6.11 -4.27
CA THR A 576 -12.60 -6.91 -3.67
C THR A 576 -11.52 -6.05 -3.01
N ALA A 577 -11.29 -4.82 -3.49
CA ALA A 577 -10.44 -3.86 -2.82
C ALA A 577 -11.00 -3.54 -1.42
N PRO A 578 -10.17 -3.54 -0.37
CA PRO A 578 -10.62 -3.21 0.98
C PRO A 578 -10.97 -1.71 1.07
N GLY A 579 -11.92 -1.39 1.94
CA GLY A 579 -12.27 0.00 2.32
C GLY A 579 -11.63 0.45 3.63
N ILE A 580 -11.01 -0.48 4.34
CA ILE A 580 -10.26 -0.29 5.59
C ILE A 580 -8.81 -0.69 5.37
N LEU A 581 -7.90 -0.33 6.28
CA LEU A 581 -6.62 -1.03 6.36
C LEU A 581 -6.92 -2.50 6.70
N ALA A 582 -6.50 -3.41 5.81
CA ALA A 582 -6.89 -4.82 5.82
C ALA A 582 -5.69 -5.76 5.90
N ALA A 583 -4.61 -5.46 5.20
CA ALA A 583 -3.32 -6.14 5.24
C ALA A 583 -2.18 -5.11 5.22
#